data_AF-A0A4S9UHM0-F1
#
_entry.id   AF-A0A4S9UHM0-F1
#
_cell.length_a   1.000
_cell.length_b   1.000
_cell.length_c   1.000
_cell.angle_alpha   90.00
_cell.angle_beta   90.00
_cell.angle_gamma   90.00
#
_symmetry.space_group_name_H-M   'P 1'
#
loop_
_entity.id
_entity.type
_entity.pdbx_description
1 polymer ?
#
loop_
_entity_poly.entity_id
_entity_poly.type
_entity_poly.pdbx_seq_one_letter_code
_entity_poly.pdbx_strand_id
1 'polypeptide(L)'
;MIEGEDLLLCPTCGTQFDILAESPPSGYCRICDDPRQYIPATGQAWTSLKAEAGKHETKWKQDEQDKRIWSIWAEPKLGIGQHALLIQTPHGNILWDCIAYLDKPLVDF
;
A
#
# COMPACT_ATOMS: atom_id res chain seq x y z
N MET A 1 23.68 -8.00 -1.98
CA MET A 1 22.57 -8.77 -1.39
C MET A 1 21.29 -8.20 -1.99
N ILE A 2 20.25 -9.00 -2.22
CA ILE A 2 18.97 -8.47 -2.71
C ILE A 2 18.32 -7.72 -1.55
N GLU A 3 18.13 -6.42 -1.70
CA GLU A 3 17.43 -5.59 -0.72
C GLU A 3 15.97 -5.46 -1.11
N GLY A 4 15.07 -5.39 -0.11
CA GLY A 4 13.63 -5.29 -0.35
C GLY A 4 13.24 -4.07 -1.19
N GLU A 5 14.08 -3.05 -1.24
CA GLU A 5 13.86 -1.84 -2.03
C GLU A 5 14.08 -2.02 -3.54
N ASP A 6 14.85 -3.03 -3.95
CA ASP A 6 15.13 -3.35 -5.36
C ASP A 6 14.07 -4.30 -5.96
N LEU A 7 13.13 -4.77 -5.13
CA LEU A 7 12.07 -5.67 -5.56
C LEU A 7 10.99 -4.98 -6.39
N LEU A 8 10.43 -5.75 -7.32
CA LEU A 8 9.42 -5.39 -8.28
C LEU A 8 8.14 -4.94 -7.59
N LEU A 9 7.75 -3.70 -7.85
CA LEU A 9 6.55 -3.07 -7.37
C LEU A 9 5.63 -2.73 -8.54
N CYS A 10 4.34 -3.04 -8.42
CA CYS A 10 3.34 -2.56 -9.35
C CYS A 10 2.90 -1.14 -8.96
N PRO A 11 3.22 -0.08 -9.73
CA PRO A 11 2.83 1.29 -9.37
C PRO A 11 1.31 1.51 -9.46
N THR A 12 0.56 0.61 -10.12
CA THR A 12 -0.90 0.68 -10.23
C THR A 12 -1.60 0.21 -8.97
N CYS A 13 -1.27 -1.00 -8.47
CA CYS A 13 -1.94 -1.54 -7.29
C CYS A 13 -1.13 -1.41 -6.00
N GLY A 14 0.17 -1.15 -6.07
CA GLY A 14 1.09 -1.07 -4.93
C GLY A 14 1.56 -2.42 -4.39
N THR A 15 1.21 -3.54 -5.04
CA THR A 15 1.72 -4.86 -4.66
C THR A 15 3.19 -5.00 -5.04
N GLN A 16 4.00 -5.43 -4.06
CA GLN A 16 5.40 -5.82 -4.27
C GLN A 16 5.50 -7.35 -4.46
N PHE A 17 6.42 -7.77 -5.30
CA PHE A 17 6.71 -9.17 -5.63
C PHE A 17 8.16 -9.50 -5.27
N ASP A 18 8.43 -10.76 -4.98
CA ASP A 18 9.76 -11.32 -4.69
C ASP A 18 10.61 -11.53 -5.96
N ILE A 19 10.59 -10.54 -6.86
CA ILE A 19 11.29 -10.52 -8.14
C ILE A 19 12.07 -9.20 -8.21
N LEU A 20 13.27 -9.18 -8.78
CA LEU A 20 14.00 -7.91 -8.98
C LEU A 20 13.33 -7.03 -10.03
N ALA A 21 13.26 -5.73 -9.78
CA ALA A 21 12.63 -4.78 -10.70
C ALA A 21 13.32 -4.65 -12.06
N GLU A 22 14.61 -4.99 -12.15
CA GLU A 22 15.39 -5.02 -13.41
C GLU A 22 15.02 -6.20 -14.32
N SER A 23 14.33 -7.22 -13.79
CA SER A 23 13.90 -8.42 -14.52
C SER A 23 12.39 -8.63 -14.38
N PRO A 24 11.55 -7.66 -14.82
CA PRO A 24 10.11 -7.77 -14.71
C PRO A 24 9.58 -8.91 -15.60
N PRO A 25 8.50 -9.61 -15.21
CA PRO A 25 7.88 -10.62 -16.06
C PRO A 25 7.27 -9.96 -17.32
N SER A 26 7.20 -10.70 -18.42
CA SER A 26 6.57 -10.24 -19.68
C SER A 26 5.04 -10.14 -19.62
N GLY A 27 4.43 -10.36 -18.45
CA GLY A 27 2.99 -10.41 -18.25
C GLY A 27 2.45 -9.25 -17.41
N TYR A 28 1.13 -9.26 -17.23
CA TYR A 28 0.43 -8.28 -16.39
C TYR A 28 0.66 -8.56 -14.90
N CYS A 29 0.47 -7.53 -14.08
CA CYS A 29 0.38 -7.75 -12.64
C CYS A 29 -0.83 -8.63 -12.35
N ARG A 30 -0.61 -9.83 -11.78
CA ARG A 30 -1.69 -10.77 -11.44
C ARG A 30 -2.77 -10.19 -10.53
N ILE A 31 -2.46 -9.13 -9.78
CA ILE A 31 -3.43 -8.41 -8.93
C ILE A 31 -4.25 -7.42 -9.75
N CYS A 32 -3.65 -6.80 -10.77
CA CYS A 32 -4.35 -5.89 -11.69
C CYS A 32 -5.18 -6.64 -12.74
N ASP A 33 -4.77 -7.86 -13.08
CA ASP A 33 -5.49 -8.78 -13.97
C ASP A 33 -6.65 -9.52 -13.27
N ASP A 34 -6.88 -9.24 -11.97
CA ASP A 34 -8.09 -9.62 -11.27
C ASP A 34 -9.24 -8.69 -11.72
N PRO A 35 -10.44 -9.20 -12.04
CA PRO A 35 -11.57 -8.39 -12.50
C PRO A 35 -12.08 -7.36 -11.47
N ARG A 36 -11.68 -7.48 -10.20
CA ARG A 36 -11.98 -6.48 -9.15
C ARG A 36 -10.99 -5.32 -9.16
N GLN A 37 -9.93 -5.42 -9.94
CA GLN A 37 -8.97 -4.37 -10.19
C GLN A 37 -8.96 -4.04 -11.69
N TYR A 38 -7.93 -3.36 -12.17
CA TYR A 38 -7.79 -3.00 -13.57
C TYR A 38 -6.32 -2.92 -13.98
N ILE A 39 -6.09 -3.16 -15.28
CA ILE A 39 -4.85 -2.78 -15.97
C ILE A 39 -5.06 -1.38 -16.54
N PRO A 40 -4.14 -0.41 -16.34
CA PRO A 40 -4.29 0.92 -16.92
C PRO A 40 -4.38 0.88 -18.44
N ALA A 41 -5.09 1.84 -19.05
CA ALA A 41 -5.20 1.93 -20.51
C ALA A 41 -3.84 2.13 -21.22
N THR A 42 -2.86 2.69 -20.51
CA THR A 42 -1.46 2.82 -20.95
C THR A 42 -0.69 1.50 -20.89
N GLY A 43 -1.31 0.41 -20.43
CA GLY A 43 -0.68 -0.87 -20.17
C GLY A 43 -0.11 -1.00 -18.76
N GLN A 44 0.52 -2.15 -18.50
CA GLN A 44 1.20 -2.44 -17.25
C GLN A 44 2.57 -1.78 -17.19
N ALA A 45 2.88 -1.19 -16.03
CA ALA A 45 4.20 -0.69 -15.70
C ALA A 45 4.75 -1.40 -14.45
N TRP A 46 6.06 -1.29 -14.24
CA TRP A 46 6.78 -1.88 -13.13
C TRP A 46 7.79 -0.87 -12.58
N THR A 47 8.01 -0.90 -11.27
CA THR A 47 8.97 -0.04 -10.56
C THR A 47 9.58 -0.79 -9.38
N SER A 48 10.27 -0.10 -8.48
CA SER A 48 10.74 -0.58 -7.18
C SER A 48 10.60 0.52 -6.13
N LEU A 49 10.69 0.19 -4.84
CA LEU A 49 10.67 1.22 -3.79
C LEU A 49 11.86 2.18 -3.94
N LYS A 50 13.03 1.67 -4.33
CA LYS A 50 14.21 2.48 -4.61
C LYS A 50 14.00 3.44 -5.78
N ALA A 51 13.31 2.99 -6.84
CA ALA A 51 12.99 3.85 -7.97
C ALA A 51 11.90 4.88 -7.65
N GLU A 52 11.00 4.60 -6.71
CA GLU A 52 9.98 5.55 -6.24
C GLU A 52 10.47 6.47 -5.10
N ALA A 53 11.63 6.17 -4.51
CA ALA A 53 12.22 6.97 -3.44
C ALA A 53 12.44 8.44 -3.90
N GLY A 54 11.99 9.38 -3.08
CA GLY A 54 12.07 10.81 -3.38
C GLY A 54 11.02 11.35 -4.35
N LYS A 55 10.19 10.48 -4.96
CA LYS A 55 9.03 10.92 -5.76
C LYS A 55 7.76 11.12 -4.92
N HIS A 56 7.73 10.50 -3.74
CA HIS A 56 6.60 10.52 -2.80
C HIS A 56 7.07 10.92 -1.41
N GLU A 57 6.16 11.51 -0.65
CA GLU A 57 6.34 11.84 0.75
C GLU A 57 5.25 11.15 1.56
N THR A 58 5.64 10.46 2.64
CA THR A 58 4.66 9.97 3.62
C THR A 58 4.07 11.15 4.36
N LYS A 59 2.75 11.24 4.37
CA LYS A 59 1.96 12.19 5.16
C LYS A 59 1.27 11.44 6.28
N TRP A 60 1.00 12.17 7.36
CA TRP A 60 0.19 11.66 8.45
C TRP A 60 -0.62 12.78 9.10
N LYS A 61 -1.79 12.42 9.64
CA LYS A 61 -2.67 13.33 10.37
C LYS A 61 -3.20 12.61 11.61
N GLN A 62 -3.11 13.27 12.76
CA GLN A 62 -3.71 12.77 14.00
C GLN A 62 -5.22 12.97 13.97
N ASP A 63 -5.96 12.02 14.54
CA ASP A 63 -7.40 12.17 14.73
C ASP A 63 -7.71 13.32 15.71
N GLU A 64 -8.81 14.01 15.43
CA GLU A 64 -9.21 15.21 16.17
C GLU A 64 -9.82 14.85 17.54
N GLN A 65 -10.45 13.68 17.64
CA GLN A 65 -11.18 13.19 18.82
C GLN A 65 -10.32 12.24 19.67
N ASP A 66 -9.54 11.36 19.05
CA ASP A 66 -8.67 10.41 19.75
C ASP A 66 -7.20 10.59 19.35
N LYS A 67 -6.42 11.18 20.26
CA LYS A 67 -4.99 11.45 20.05
C LYS A 67 -4.12 10.20 19.87
N ARG A 68 -4.66 9.02 20.08
CA ARG A 68 -3.96 7.76 19.82
C ARG A 68 -3.99 7.35 18.36
N ILE A 69 -4.90 7.91 17.56
CA ILE A 69 -5.14 7.46 16.19
C ILE A 69 -4.47 8.42 15.20
N TRP A 70 -3.75 7.86 14.22
CA TRP A 70 -3.11 8.59 13.14
C TRP A 70 -3.43 7.95 11.80
N SER A 71 -3.88 8.75 10.85
CA SER A 71 -3.94 8.41 9.43
C SER A 71 -2.56 8.55 8.80
N ILE A 72 -2.15 7.60 7.95
CA ILE A 72 -0.84 7.59 7.25
C ILE A 72 -1.06 7.20 5.78
N TRP A 73 -0.49 7.98 4.85
CA TRP A 73 -0.57 7.74 3.41
C TRP A 73 0.65 8.36 2.68
N ALA A 74 0.77 8.16 1.36
CA ALA A 74 1.81 8.76 0.53
C ALA A 74 1.26 9.82 -0.44
N GLU A 75 2.00 10.91 -0.63
CA GLU A 75 1.71 11.99 -1.61
C GLU A 75 2.93 12.31 -2.47
N PRO A 76 2.85 12.29 -3.81
CA PRO A 76 1.69 11.90 -4.62
C PRO A 76 1.26 10.45 -4.37
N LYS A 77 0.04 10.08 -4.78
CA LYS A 77 -0.48 8.72 -4.59
C LYS A 77 0.41 7.69 -5.31
N LEU A 78 0.74 6.60 -4.61
CA LEU A 78 1.36 5.40 -5.16
C LEU A 78 0.36 4.23 -5.07
N GLY A 79 0.37 3.32 -6.04
CA GLY A 79 -0.56 2.19 -6.07
C GLY A 79 -2.01 2.64 -6.09
N ILE A 80 -2.87 1.90 -5.38
CA ILE A 80 -4.27 2.30 -5.19
C ILE A 80 -4.43 3.44 -4.17
N GLY A 81 -3.34 3.97 -3.62
CA GLY A 81 -3.36 4.96 -2.56
C GLY A 81 -3.69 4.32 -1.22
N GLN A 82 -2.93 3.29 -0.86
CA GLN A 82 -3.06 2.64 0.45
C GLN A 82 -3.03 3.70 1.56
N HIS A 83 -3.89 3.51 2.53
CA HIS A 83 -4.03 4.39 3.69
C HIS A 83 -4.12 3.52 4.94
N ALA A 84 -3.19 3.70 5.86
CA ALA A 84 -3.15 2.95 7.11
C ALA A 84 -3.54 3.84 8.28
N LEU A 85 -4.12 3.21 9.31
CA LEU A 85 -4.34 3.80 10.62
C LEU A 85 -3.28 3.28 11.59
N LEU A 86 -2.52 4.17 12.20
CA LEU A 86 -1.67 3.86 13.35
C LEU A 86 -2.44 4.17 14.63
N ILE A 87 -2.70 3.15 15.44
CA ILE A 87 -3.37 3.25 16.73
C ILE A 87 -2.34 3.01 17.83
N GLN A 88 -2.12 4.02 18.67
CA GLN A 88 -1.16 3.96 19.77
C GLN A 88 -1.84 3.46 21.05
N THR A 89 -1.28 2.44 21.67
CA THR A 89 -1.78 1.90 22.94
C THR A 89 -0.65 1.84 23.97
N PRO A 90 -0.96 1.75 25.28
CA PRO A 90 0.08 1.57 26.31
C PRO A 90 0.95 0.32 26.12
N HIS A 91 0.51 -0.64 25.29
CA HIS A 91 1.18 -1.91 25.07
C HIS A 91 1.85 -2.03 23.70
N GLY A 92 1.85 -0.94 22.92
CA GLY A 92 2.44 -0.90 21.57
C GLY A 92 1.53 -0.21 20.55
N ASN A 93 2.03 -0.08 19.33
CA ASN A 93 1.30 0.54 18.24
C ASN A 93 0.78 -0.52 17.26
N ILE A 94 -0.43 -0.30 16.75
CA ILE A 94 -1.05 -1.13 15.71
C ILE A 94 -1.08 -0.30 14.43
N LEU A 95 -0.41 -0.77 13.37
CA LEU A 95 -0.58 -0.20 12.02
C LEU A 95 -1.61 -1.07 11.28
N TRP A 96 -2.74 -0.48 10.94
CA TRP A 96 -3.96 -1.20 10.55
C TRP A 96 -4.50 -0.72 9.20
N ASP A 97 -4.89 -1.68 8.36
CA ASP A 97 -5.76 -1.48 7.20
C ASP A 97 -6.84 -2.56 7.24
N CYS A 98 -8.09 -2.20 6.95
CA CYS A 98 -9.29 -2.91 7.40
C CYS A 98 -9.89 -3.83 6.33
N ILE A 99 -10.82 -4.68 6.76
CA ILE A 99 -11.40 -5.78 5.97
C ILE A 99 -12.71 -5.40 5.26
N ALA A 100 -13.08 -6.19 4.25
CA ALA A 100 -14.24 -5.95 3.38
C ALA A 100 -15.62 -6.32 3.98
N TYR A 101 -15.68 -7.00 5.11
CA TYR A 101 -16.94 -7.43 5.72
C TYR A 101 -16.93 -7.14 7.21
N LEU A 102 -17.95 -6.43 7.69
CA LEU A 102 -18.15 -6.07 9.09
C LEU A 102 -19.53 -6.56 9.53
N ASP A 103 -19.59 -7.34 10.60
CA ASP A 103 -20.82 -7.92 11.14
C ASP A 103 -21.21 -7.30 12.49
N LYS A 104 -22.43 -7.59 12.97
CA LYS A 104 -23.04 -6.92 14.14
C LYS A 104 -22.18 -7.04 15.42
N PRO A 105 -21.56 -8.19 15.72
CA PRO A 105 -20.65 -8.30 16.86
C PRO A 105 -19.36 -7.47 16.74
N LEU A 106 -18.76 -7.35 15.54
CA LEU A 106 -17.61 -6.46 15.31
C LEU A 106 -17.99 -4.98 15.42
N VAL A 107 -19.25 -4.68 15.14
CA VAL A 107 -19.85 -3.34 15.30
C VAL A 107 -20.16 -3.02 16.77
N ASP A 108 -20.31 -4.03 17.62
CA ASP A 108 -20.70 -3.86 19.04
C ASP A 108 -19.53 -4.09 20.02
N PHE A 109 -18.37 -4.49 19.50
CA PHE A 109 -17.08 -4.52 20.19
C PHE A 109 -16.51 -3.11 20.34
#